data_AF-A0A438FJM6-F1
#
_entry.id   AF-A0A438FJM6-F1
#
_cell.length_a   1.000
_cell.length_b   1.000
_cell.length_c   1.000
_cell.angle_alpha   90.00
_cell.angle_beta   90.00
_cell.angle_gamma   90.00
#
_symmetry.space_group_name_H-M   'P 1'
#
loop_
_entity.id
_entity.type
_entity.pdbx_description
1 polymer ?
#
loop_
_entity_poly.entity_id
_entity_poly.type
_entity_poly.pdbx_seq_one_letter_code
_entity_poly.pdbx_strand_id
1 'polypeptide(L)'
;MTSQELVEFVHEQINSGCKLSAVCEKVLDKCLAPSSGGEGCDNMTMILVQFKKPIHSSASAGKQEPLPSDIPSGSNQTPTGTNS
;
A
#
# COMPACT_ATOMS: atom_id res chain seq x y z
N MET A 1 -25.41 -13.35 11.76
CA MET A 1 -24.50 -12.90 10.69
C MET A 1 -23.56 -14.04 10.36
N THR A 2 -23.46 -14.47 9.10
CA THR A 2 -22.54 -15.55 8.71
C THR A 2 -21.09 -15.05 8.64
N SER A 3 -20.12 -15.97 8.68
CA SER A 3 -18.70 -15.62 8.57
C SER A 3 -18.38 -14.87 7.26
N GLN A 4 -19.02 -15.24 6.14
CA GLN A 4 -18.76 -14.61 4.84
C GLN A 4 -19.36 -13.20 4.77
N GLU A 5 -20.59 -13.01 5.26
CA GLU A 5 -21.21 -11.69 5.36
C GLU A 5 -20.38 -10.75 6.27
N LEU A 6 -19.83 -11.29 7.36
CA LEU A 6 -18.94 -10.53 8.25
C LEU A 6 -17.68 -10.07 7.52
N VAL A 7 -17.02 -10.96 6.77
CA VAL A 7 -15.81 -10.64 6.00
C VAL A 7 -16.10 -9.54 4.97
N GLU A 8 -17.19 -9.68 4.22
CA GLU A 8 -17.59 -8.70 3.20
C GLU A 8 -17.89 -7.33 3.84
N PHE A 9 -18.66 -7.32 4.92
CA PHE A 9 -18.98 -6.11 5.66
C PHE A 9 -17.74 -5.41 6.21
N VAL A 10 -16.84 -6.15 6.87
CA VAL A 10 -15.58 -5.59 7.41
C VAL A 10 -14.71 -5.03 6.29
N HIS A 11 -14.61 -5.74 5.16
CA HIS A 11 -13.83 -5.31 4.01
C HIS A 11 -14.37 -4.00 3.40
N GLU A 12 -15.69 -3.90 3.19
CA GLU A 12 -16.34 -2.68 2.71
C GLU A 12 -16.13 -1.50 3.69
N GLN A 13 -16.29 -1.74 4.99
CA GLN A 13 -16.10 -0.72 6.01
C GLN A 13 -14.66 -0.22 6.09
N ILE A 14 -13.67 -1.10 5.93
CA ILE A 14 -12.25 -0.69 5.88
C ILE A 14 -11.96 0.12 4.61
N ASN A 15 -12.48 -0.30 3.46
CA ASN A 15 -12.26 0.38 2.18
C ASN A 15 -12.95 1.75 2.10
N SER A 16 -14.04 1.95 2.84
CA SER A 16 -14.67 3.26 3.03
C SER A 16 -13.92 4.17 4.01
N GLY A 17 -12.76 3.74 4.52
CA GLY A 17 -11.90 4.55 5.39
C GLY A 17 -12.36 4.61 6.85
N CYS A 18 -13.25 3.72 7.28
CA CYS A 18 -13.67 3.69 8.68
C CYS A 18 -12.52 3.22 9.58
N LYS A 19 -12.40 3.85 10.76
CA LYS A 19 -11.46 3.40 11.80
C LYS A 19 -11.85 2.01 12.26
N LEU A 20 -10.86 1.15 12.54
CA LEU A 20 -11.09 -0.24 12.97
C LEU A 20 -12.01 -0.35 14.20
N SER A 21 -11.90 0.55 15.17
CA SER A 21 -12.78 0.58 16.35
C SER A 21 -14.26 0.73 15.96
N ALA A 22 -14.56 1.65 15.06
CA ALA A 22 -15.91 1.88 14.56
C ALA A 22 -16.43 0.69 13.74
N VAL A 23 -15.54 -0.05 13.07
CA VAL A 23 -15.93 -1.30 12.38
C VAL A 23 -16.33 -2.35 13.41
N CYS A 24 -15.54 -2.53 14.48
CA CYS A 24 -15.88 -3.47 15.55
C CYS A 24 -17.23 -3.13 16.22
N GLU A 25 -17.46 -1.87 16.54
CA GLU A 25 -18.72 -1.39 17.11
C GLU A 25 -19.91 -1.74 16.20
N LYS A 26 -19.82 -1.41 14.90
CA LYS A 26 -20.90 -1.73 13.94
C LYS A 26 -21.16 -3.22 13.77
N VAL A 27 -20.12 -4.05 13.83
CA VAL A 27 -20.28 -5.52 13.77
C VAL A 27 -21.02 -6.00 15.02
N LEU A 28 -20.57 -5.58 16.20
CA LEU A 28 -21.18 -5.96 17.47
C LEU A 28 -22.64 -5.50 17.52
N ASP A 29 -22.94 -4.27 17.11
CA ASP A 29 -24.32 -3.75 17.04
C ASP A 29 -25.24 -4.62 16.17
N LYS A 30 -24.74 -5.11 15.03
CA LYS A 30 -25.49 -6.01 14.14
C LYS A 30 -25.68 -7.42 14.71
N CYS A 31 -24.83 -7.81 15.65
CA CYS A 31 -24.90 -9.12 16.29
C CYS A 31 -25.70 -9.08 17.60
N LEU A 32 -26.07 -7.91 18.13
CA LEU A 32 -26.85 -7.81 19.36
C LEU A 32 -28.21 -8.50 19.19
N ALA A 33 -28.57 -9.34 20.17
CA ALA A 33 -29.89 -9.93 20.21
C ALA A 33 -30.96 -8.81 20.37
N PRO A 34 -32.05 -8.83 19.58
CA PRO A 34 -33.13 -7.86 19.72
C PRO A 34 -33.93 -8.03 21.03
N SER A 35 -33.82 -9.21 21.65
CA SER A 35 -34.47 -9.55 22.91
C SER A 35 -33.66 -10.62 23.65
N SER A 36 -33.91 -10.75 24.95
CA SER A 36 -33.25 -11.75 25.81
C SER A 36 -33.45 -13.18 25.29
N GLY A 37 -32.38 -13.99 25.31
CA GLY A 37 -32.42 -15.41 24.93
C GLY A 37 -32.18 -15.72 23.45
N GLY A 38 -31.85 -14.70 22.62
CA GLY A 38 -31.45 -14.86 21.22
C GLY A 38 -29.93 -14.96 21.00
N GLU A 39 -29.52 -15.18 19.75
CA GLU A 39 -28.10 -15.10 19.33
C GLU A 39 -27.55 -13.69 19.56
N GLY A 40 -26.38 -13.59 20.21
CA GLY A 40 -25.77 -12.33 20.62
C GLY A 40 -26.37 -11.69 21.88
N CYS A 41 -27.02 -12.50 22.71
CA CYS A 41 -27.43 -12.13 24.07
C CYS A 41 -26.30 -12.33 25.11
N ASP A 42 -25.14 -12.85 24.68
CA ASP A 42 -23.98 -13.08 25.53
C ASP A 42 -22.95 -11.93 25.46
N ASN A 43 -21.89 -12.05 26.27
CA ASN A 43 -20.80 -11.09 26.25
C ASN A 43 -19.99 -11.26 24.97
N MET A 44 -20.27 -10.44 23.97
CA MET A 44 -19.53 -10.44 22.71
C MET A 44 -18.25 -9.62 22.81
N THR A 45 -17.16 -10.13 22.26
CA THR A 45 -15.87 -9.43 22.15
C THR A 45 -15.32 -9.64 20.75
N MET A 46 -14.83 -8.56 20.12
CA MET A 46 -14.22 -8.60 18.79
C MET A 46 -12.81 -8.01 18.83
N ILE A 47 -11.88 -8.69 18.16
CA ILE A 47 -10.52 -8.20 17.91
C ILE A 47 -10.33 -8.14 16.41
N LEU A 48 -10.00 -6.96 15.88
CA LEU A 48 -9.76 -6.74 14.46
C LEU A 48 -8.30 -6.30 14.24
N VAL A 49 -7.56 -7.09 13.47
CA VAL A 49 -6.15 -6.82 13.15
C VAL A 49 -6.02 -6.57 11.66
N GLN A 50 -5.57 -5.37 11.29
CA GLN A 50 -5.27 -5.03 9.90
C GLN A 50 -3.77 -5.18 9.64
N PHE A 51 -3.40 -6.10 8.74
CA PHE A 51 -2.03 -6.24 8.28
C PHE A 51 -1.65 -5.09 7.33
N LYS A 52 -0.45 -4.54 7.51
CA LYS A 52 0.11 -3.59 6.56
C LYS A 52 0.45 -4.33 5.26
N LYS A 53 0.31 -3.64 4.12
CA LYS A 53 0.80 -4.18 2.84
C LYS A 53 2.28 -4.54 2.99
N PRO A 54 2.72 -5.70 2.47
CA PRO A 54 4.13 -6.01 2.40
C PRO A 54 4.86 -4.84 1.76
N ILE A 55 5.88 -4.32 2.44
CA ILE A 55 6.79 -3.35 1.83
C ILE A 55 7.59 -4.15 0.82
N HIS A 56 7.16 -4.16 -0.44
CA HIS A 56 8.07 -4.48 -1.51
C HIS A 56 9.05 -3.31 -1.57
N SER A 57 10.19 -3.45 -0.90
CA SER A 57 11.31 -2.53 -1.04
C SER A 57 11.71 -2.54 -2.51
N SER A 58 11.11 -1.67 -3.31
CA SER A 58 11.68 -1.22 -4.56
C SER A 58 12.90 -0.39 -4.19
N ALA A 59 14.00 -1.07 -3.82
CA ALA A 59 15.31 -0.47 -3.85
C ALA A 59 15.52 -0.01 -5.28
N SER A 60 15.35 1.30 -5.49
CA SER A 60 15.62 1.96 -6.75
C SER A 60 17.10 1.75 -7.08
N ALA A 61 17.39 0.81 -7.97
CA ALA A 61 18.66 0.75 -8.67
C ALA A 61 18.70 1.91 -9.68
N GLY A 62 19.75 2.75 -9.59
CA GLY A 62 20.03 3.88 -10.48
C GLY A 62 19.83 5.23 -9.77
N LYS A 63 20.84 6.09 -9.62
CA LYS A 63 21.79 6.57 -10.63
C LYS A 63 23.22 6.68 -10.07
N GLN A 64 24.18 6.03 -10.71
CA GLN A 64 25.60 6.40 -10.62
C GLN A 64 25.87 7.40 -11.74
N GLU A 65 26.13 8.66 -11.38
CA GLU A 65 26.69 9.69 -12.25
C GLU A 65 28.16 9.36 -12.55
N PRO A 66 28.60 9.31 -13.82
CA PRO A 66 30.03 9.29 -14.13
C PRO A 66 30.63 10.69 -13.91
N LEU A 67 31.69 10.74 -13.12
CA LEU A 67 32.51 11.93 -12.89
C LEU A 67 33.07 12.52 -14.21
N PRO A 68 33.20 13.86 -14.32
CA PRO A 68 33.75 14.51 -15.50
C PRO A 68 35.27 14.36 -15.53
N SER A 69 35.81 13.83 -16.63
CA SER A 69 37.24 13.86 -16.94
C SER A 69 37.53 15.02 -17.89
N ASP A 70 37.98 16.14 -17.33
CA ASP A 70 38.72 17.16 -18.05
C ASP A 70 40.14 16.65 -18.36
N ILE A 71 40.51 16.55 -19.64
CA ILE A 71 41.92 16.65 -20.09
C ILE A 71 41.96 17.49 -21.39
N PRO A 72 42.75 18.58 -21.45
CA PRO A 72 42.87 19.44 -22.61
C PRO A 72 44.02 19.04 -23.57
N SER A 73 43.97 19.66 -24.76
CA SER A 73 45.06 19.90 -25.72
C SER A 73 45.41 18.83 -26.74
N GLY A 74 44.87 19.02 -27.95
CA GLY A 74 45.68 19.45 -29.11
C GLY A 74 46.41 18.37 -29.91
N SER A 75 45.98 18.15 -31.16
CA SER A 75 46.84 18.23 -32.35
C SER A 75 46.07 17.94 -33.65
N ASN A 76 46.09 18.96 -34.52
CA ASN A 76 45.99 19.00 -35.98
C ASN A 76 45.60 17.74 -36.76
N GLN A 77 44.51 17.84 -37.53
CA GLN A 77 44.43 17.27 -38.89
C GLN A 77 43.62 18.20 -39.81
N THR A 78 44.29 18.81 -40.80
CA THR A 78 43.72 19.15 -42.12
C THR A 78 44.71 18.57 -43.12
N PRO A 79 44.29 17.80 -44.14
CA PRO A 79 43.95 18.45 -45.40
C PRO A 79 42.85 17.72 -46.20
N THR A 80 42.11 18.43 -47.05
CA THR A 80 41.79 18.01 -48.43
C THR A 80 40.90 19.06 -49.09
N GLY A 81 41.36 19.61 -50.23
CA GLY A 81 40.58 20.53 -51.05
C GLY A 81 41.42 21.41 -51.99
N THR A 82 41.86 20.83 -53.11
CA THR A 82 42.03 21.42 -54.47
C THR A 82 42.71 22.79 -54.67
N ASN A 83 43.76 22.83 -55.50
CA ASN A 83 43.75 23.49 -56.83
C ASN A 83 45.10 23.41 -57.57
N SER A 84 44.98 23.11 -58.87
CA SER A 84 45.94 23.27 -59.99
C SER A 84 47.19 22.40 -60.05
#